data_AF-A0AAE4DCX6-F1
#
_entry.id   AF-A0AAE4DCX6-F1
#
_cell.length_a   1.000
_cell.length_b   1.000
_cell.length_c   1.000
_cell.angle_alpha   90.00
_cell.angle_beta   90.00
_cell.angle_gamma   90.00
#
_symmetry.space_group_name_H-M   'P 1'
#
loop_
_entity.id
_entity.type
_entity.pdbx_description
1 polymer ?
#
loop_
_entity_poly.entity_id
_entity_poly.type
_entity_poly.pdbx_seq_one_letter_code
_entity_poly.pdbx_strand_id
1 'polypeptide(L)'
;MRRILSLALLFSLVTHVYGQLTVNNNPPYATPQDWVQNILLGQGVTVSNVTYTGATNACGFFDGSNMPMNNIGLDSGLLMTSGTI
;
A
#
# COMPACT_ATOMS: atom_id res chain seq x y z
N MET A 1 43.09 -14.17 -5.50
CA MET A 1 41.82 -14.89 -5.78
C MET A 1 40.92 -15.00 -4.56
N ARG A 2 41.36 -15.55 -3.41
CA ARG A 2 40.53 -15.66 -2.19
C ARG A 2 39.86 -14.35 -1.74
N ARG A 3 40.60 -13.22 -1.68
CA ARG A 3 40.05 -11.90 -1.29
C ARG A 3 39.01 -11.34 -2.27
N ILE A 4 39.16 -11.62 -3.56
CA ILE A 4 38.20 -11.19 -4.60
C ILE A 4 36.91 -12.00 -4.47
N LEU A 5 37.03 -13.30 -4.20
CA LEU A 5 35.89 -14.18 -3.95
C LEU A 5 35.09 -13.73 -2.71
N SER A 6 35.79 -13.32 -1.65
CA SER A 6 35.16 -12.78 -0.44
C SER A 6 34.41 -11.46 -0.70
N LEU A 7 34.97 -10.55 -1.50
CA LEU A 7 34.30 -9.31 -1.89
C LEU A 7 33.08 -9.55 -2.78
N ALA A 8 33.17 -10.47 -3.73
CA ALA A 8 32.04 -10.85 -4.58
C ALA A 8 30.89 -11.46 -3.77
N LEU A 9 31.21 -12.29 -2.78
CA LEU A 9 30.21 -12.84 -1.86
C LEU A 9 29.54 -11.74 -1.04
N LEU A 10 30.29 -10.79 -0.47
CA LEU A 10 29.73 -9.64 0.26
C LEU A 10 28.81 -8.77 -0.61
N PHE A 11 29.16 -8.56 -1.87
CA PHE A 11 28.34 -7.79 -2.80
C PHE A 11 27.02 -8.50 -3.18
N SER A 12 27.01 -9.84 -3.12
CA SER A 12 25.77 -10.62 -3.34
C SER A 12 24.75 -10.54 -2.21
N LEU A 13 25.11 -9.96 -1.05
CA LEU A 13 24.20 -9.77 0.09
C LEU A 13 23.47 -8.41 0.07
N VAL A 14 23.61 -7.60 -0.99
CA VAL A 14 22.90 -6.31 -1.08
C VAL A 14 21.40 -6.54 -1.28
N THR A 15 20.59 -6.25 -0.26
CA THR A 15 19.13 -6.23 -0.34
C THR A 15 18.64 -4.83 -0.68
N HIS A 16 17.65 -4.72 -1.57
CA HIS A 16 16.97 -3.45 -1.82
C HIS A 16 15.95 -3.20 -0.71
N VAL A 17 15.94 -2.00 -0.14
CA VAL A 17 14.92 -1.57 0.83
C VAL A 17 14.08 -0.49 0.16
N TYR A 18 12.77 -0.69 0.16
CA TYR A 18 11.80 0.30 -0.30
C TYR A 18 11.25 1.05 0.92
N GLY A 19 11.37 2.38 0.91
CA GLY A 19 10.81 3.25 1.96
C GLY A 19 9.49 3.90 1.56
N GLN A 20 9.06 3.76 0.30
CA GLN A 20 7.80 4.30 -0.17
C GLN A 20 6.61 3.46 0.31
N LEU A 21 5.49 4.13 0.58
CA LEU A 21 4.22 3.46 0.80
C LEU A 21 3.72 2.88 -0.52
N THR A 22 3.32 1.61 -0.52
CA THR A 22 2.66 0.99 -1.68
C THR A 22 1.17 1.17 -1.55
N VAL A 23 0.55 1.74 -2.58
CA VAL A 23 -0.88 2.05 -2.60
C VAL A 23 -1.49 1.43 -3.87
N ASN A 24 -2.69 0.86 -3.75
CA ASN A 24 -3.37 0.13 -4.81
C ASN A 24 -4.77 0.71 -5.04
N ASN A 25 -5.11 1.02 -6.29
CA ASN A 25 -6.47 1.42 -6.70
C ASN A 25 -7.09 0.47 -7.75
N ASN A 26 -6.55 -0.73 -7.89
CA ASN A 26 -7.15 -1.78 -8.70
C ASN A 26 -8.20 -2.56 -7.89
N PRO A 27 -9.15 -3.24 -8.56
CA PRO A 27 -10.13 -4.09 -7.87
C PRO A 27 -9.42 -5.10 -6.94
N PRO A 28 -9.90 -5.30 -5.70
CA PRO A 28 -11.19 -4.86 -5.17
C PRO A 28 -11.20 -3.47 -4.50
N TYR A 29 -10.19 -2.60 -4.70
CA TYR A 29 -10.06 -1.29 -4.05
C TYR A 29 -10.18 -0.12 -5.04
N ALA A 30 -11.02 -0.26 -6.07
CA ALA A 30 -11.05 0.66 -7.20
C ALA A 30 -12.16 1.71 -7.13
N THR A 31 -13.20 1.47 -6.34
CA THR A 31 -14.39 2.34 -6.32
C THR A 31 -14.66 2.91 -4.93
N PRO A 32 -15.33 4.07 -4.83
CA PRO A 32 -15.76 4.62 -3.54
C PRO A 32 -16.62 3.65 -2.73
N GLN A 33 -17.49 2.89 -3.41
CA GLN A 33 -18.29 1.86 -2.75
C GLN A 33 -17.39 0.80 -2.11
N ASP A 34 -16.37 0.33 -2.83
CA ASP A 34 -15.43 -0.67 -2.29
C ASP A 34 -14.63 -0.12 -1.11
N TRP A 35 -14.17 1.14 -1.20
CA TRP A 35 -13.40 1.76 -0.13
C TRP A 35 -14.18 1.79 1.17
N VAL A 36 -15.44 2.19 1.12
CA VAL A 36 -16.26 2.23 2.34
C VAL A 36 -16.65 0.81 2.76
N GLN A 37 -17.20 0.00 1.85
CA GLN A 37 -17.79 -1.30 2.19
C GLN A 37 -16.77 -2.35 2.64
N ASN A 38 -15.57 -2.36 2.04
CA ASN A 38 -14.59 -3.43 2.22
C ASN A 38 -13.37 -3.01 3.06
N ILE A 39 -13.06 -1.71 3.16
CA ILE A 39 -11.89 -1.22 3.91
C ILE A 39 -12.33 -0.58 5.23
N LEU A 40 -13.31 0.33 5.20
CA LEU A 40 -13.67 1.13 6.38
C LEU A 40 -14.74 0.48 7.26
N LEU A 41 -15.57 -0.39 6.68
CA LEU A 41 -16.67 -1.05 7.39
C LEU A 41 -16.34 -2.50 7.74
N GLY A 42 -16.89 -2.94 8.87
CA GLY A 42 -16.83 -4.32 9.31
C GLY A 42 -17.97 -5.18 8.77
N GLN A 43 -17.87 -6.48 9.00
CA GLN A 43 -18.90 -7.43 8.59
C GLN A 43 -20.27 -7.12 9.20
N GLY A 44 -21.33 -7.35 8.42
CA GLY A 44 -22.71 -7.14 8.85
C GLY A 44 -23.21 -5.69 8.72
N VAL A 45 -22.41 -4.79 8.14
CA VAL A 45 -22.83 -3.41 7.83
C VAL A 45 -22.90 -3.23 6.32
N THR A 46 -24.02 -2.74 5.80
CA THR A 46 -24.19 -2.39 4.39
C THR A 46 -24.30 -0.88 4.24
N VAL A 47 -23.59 -0.32 3.27
CA VAL A 47 -23.65 1.09 2.93
C VAL A 47 -24.17 1.31 1.52
N SER A 48 -24.91 2.39 1.34
CA SER A 48 -25.45 2.82 0.05
C SER A 48 -25.24 4.32 -0.15
N ASN A 49 -25.37 4.78 -1.39
CA ASN A 49 -25.28 6.19 -1.76
C ASN A 49 -23.91 6.83 -1.46
N VAL A 50 -22.82 6.05 -1.63
CA VAL A 50 -21.45 6.54 -1.51
C VAL A 50 -21.08 7.38 -2.73
N THR A 51 -20.64 8.61 -2.51
CA THR A 51 -20.19 9.53 -3.56
C THR A 51 -18.78 10.02 -3.27
N TYR A 52 -17.98 10.16 -4.33
CA TYR A 52 -16.63 10.71 -4.29
C TYR A 52 -16.50 11.77 -5.37
N THR A 53 -15.95 12.92 -5.00
CA THR A 53 -15.84 14.10 -5.88
C THR A 53 -14.42 14.39 -6.36
N GLY A 54 -13.44 13.59 -5.93
CA GLY A 54 -12.03 13.71 -6.37
C GLY A 54 -11.71 12.87 -7.61
N ALA A 55 -10.45 12.94 -8.05
CA ALA A 55 -9.98 12.12 -9.17
C ALA A 55 -9.81 10.65 -8.75
N THR A 56 -10.20 9.71 -9.61
CA THR A 56 -10.18 8.27 -9.30
C THR A 56 -8.78 7.74 -8.94
N ASN A 57 -7.73 8.34 -9.49
CA ASN A 57 -6.33 8.00 -9.20
C ASN A 57 -5.77 8.73 -7.97
N ALA A 58 -6.54 9.60 -7.32
CA ALA A 58 -6.12 10.32 -6.13
C ALA A 58 -6.46 9.57 -4.83
N CYS A 59 -6.91 8.31 -4.93
CA CYS A 59 -7.34 7.53 -3.80
C CYS A 59 -7.01 6.05 -4.00
N GLY A 60 -6.60 5.36 -2.94
CA GLY A 60 -6.30 3.93 -2.99
C GLY A 60 -6.04 3.33 -1.61
N PHE A 61 -5.89 2.03 -1.56
CA PHE A 61 -5.66 1.26 -0.34
C PHE A 61 -4.17 0.98 -0.14
N PHE A 62 -3.68 1.14 1.09
CA PHE A 62 -2.37 0.66 1.49
C PHE A 62 -2.50 -0.47 2.50
N ASP A 63 -1.61 -1.46 2.39
CA ASP A 63 -1.44 -2.53 3.36
C ASP A 63 0.02 -2.53 3.85
N GLY A 64 0.20 -2.08 5.09
CA GLY A 64 1.48 -2.04 5.78
C GLY A 64 1.80 -3.31 6.57
N SER A 65 0.84 -4.24 6.71
CA SER A 65 1.00 -5.45 7.53
C SER A 65 2.09 -6.41 7.01
N ASN A 66 2.32 -6.39 5.69
CA ASN A 66 3.32 -7.23 5.02
C ASN A 66 4.67 -6.51 4.81
N MET A 67 4.81 -5.28 5.31
CA MET A 67 6.05 -4.52 5.15
C MET A 67 7.02 -4.85 6.30
N PRO A 68 8.31 -5.07 6.01
CA PRO A 68 9.31 -5.44 7.02
C PRO A 68 9.49 -4.36 8.10
N MET A 69 9.10 -3.11 7.83
CA MET A 69 9.01 -2.04 8.80
C MET A 69 7.74 -1.22 8.55
N ASN A 70 6.74 -1.35 9.42
CA ASN A 70 5.55 -0.49 9.40
C ASN A 70 5.93 0.93 9.90
N ASN A 71 6.54 1.72 9.03
CA ASN A 71 7.10 3.04 9.36
C ASN A 71 6.06 4.11 9.71
N ILE A 72 4.78 3.88 9.41
CA ILE A 72 3.70 4.86 9.61
C ILE A 72 2.81 4.55 10.82
N GLY A 73 3.05 3.42 11.51
CA GLY A 73 2.30 3.04 12.71
C GLY A 73 0.83 2.68 12.44
N LEU A 74 0.49 2.37 11.19
CA LEU A 74 -0.86 1.98 10.75
C LEU A 74 -0.76 0.67 9.97
N ASP A 75 -1.60 -0.31 10.29
CA ASP A 75 -1.52 -1.62 9.63
C ASP A 75 -2.04 -1.59 8.20
N SER A 76 -3.13 -0.86 7.95
CA SER A 76 -3.69 -0.65 6.61
C SER A 76 -4.69 0.49 6.61
N GLY A 77 -5.10 0.94 5.42
CA GLY A 77 -6.15 1.95 5.31
C GLY A 77 -6.31 2.55 3.92
N LEU A 78 -7.23 3.50 3.83
CA LEU A 78 -7.46 4.31 2.63
C LEU A 78 -6.54 5.54 2.65
N LEU A 79 -5.81 5.77 1.57
CA LEU A 79 -5.03 6.98 1.33
C LEU A 79 -5.75 7.87 0.31
N MET A 80 -5.85 9.15 0.61
CA MET A 80 -6.36 10.19 -0.30
C MET A 80 -5.30 11.26 -0.52
N THR A 81 -5.09 11.66 -1.77
CA THR A 81 -4.14 12.70 -2.16
C THR A 81 -4.86 13.79 -2.97
N SER A 82 -4.18 14.91 -3.21
CA SER A 82 -4.66 15.97 -4.11
C SER A 82 -4.23 15.77 -5.58
N GLY A 83 -3.50 14.68 -5.87
CA GLY A 83 -2.90 14.42 -7.19
C GLY A 83 -3.11 12.99 -7.63
N THR A 84 -2.03 12.22 -7.69
CA THR A 84 -2.07 10.77 -7.90
C THR A 84 -1.53 10.06 -6.68
N ILE A 85 -2.02 8.85 -6.43
CA ILE A 85 -1.30 7.85 -5.63
C ILE A 85 -0.15 7.25 -6.44
#